data_AF-A0A7Y5XTL9-F1
#
_entry.id   AF-A0A7Y5XTL9-F1
#
_cell.length_a   1.000
_cell.length_b   1.000
_cell.length_c   1.000
_cell.angle_alpha   90.00
_cell.angle_beta   90.00
_cell.angle_gamma   90.00
#
_symmetry.space_group_name_H-M   'P 1'
#
loop_
_entity.id
_entity.type
_entity.pdbx_description
1 polymer ?
#
loop_
_entity_poly.entity_id
_entity_poly.type
_entity_poly.pdbx_seq_one_letter_code
_entity_poly.pdbx_strand_id
1 'polypeptide(L)'
;MNAETQAVLFNAVPLLVLAALSLAVGATLAAVVPRRRRDRSSAVEPQPSRGDGLSMRLLDAGRSQDVATLLLDQLAAEFRLDLANLALIEDEGRSALIVAAREQGADNERLLGQRVALDREPSGINAAVREGSPFAVYDAEQSAVVNQRLNAIARAKSCVFIPVRAGDEVIGVVFGAVRRPRVFEDAELERMQGLTGEAGLALERSRATAALGEALERERLVSQISLELRSRRDVDEVLPSVAESVGRALGAVRCFVRVGNSGETIAAEWRADAQEPLIDVEALPVANLAARESRTVAIADVLDARELADATLGDVRELTLRGVRAVLAAPIVGQDRVLGVLVLHRAEPGDWRTPEIALVESVAREAAVALDTSRLLRESERRLAEQEALLKAGQALTSDLRFDAVIERLVEELRALVNADAADCWTLLPGGKELVCRAVLGLPESQIGRRIPVEGTIGEAIATGKPVLRPDFGATEQPPPSGAYAAFAEVMDAPIFSLGEVRGVLGVCSLEPGRFEASDLRLIEAFASLASIALRNAEAYEESTRQTRVERGFYRIASVLSEPLSEQETLDAVAQAAAEALGGDSAAVLRAWGEEL
;
A
#
# COMPACT_ATOMS: atom_id res chain seq x y z
N MET A 1 20.18 10.81 40.91
CA MET A 1 19.31 9.81 41.54
C MET A 1 17.89 10.36 41.43
N ASN A 2 17.28 10.14 40.26
CA ASN A 2 16.05 10.79 39.80
C ASN A 2 15.05 9.74 39.33
N ALA A 3 13.78 10.14 39.33
CA ALA A 3 12.53 9.37 39.37
C ALA A 3 12.25 8.34 38.25
N GLU A 4 13.19 8.01 37.36
CA GLU A 4 12.95 7.05 36.27
C GLU A 4 13.19 5.58 36.65
N THR A 5 13.92 5.30 37.73
CA THR A 5 14.20 3.90 38.14
C THR A 5 13.09 3.27 38.98
N GLN A 6 12.12 4.05 39.50
CA GLN A 6 11.00 3.53 40.29
C GLN A 6 9.80 3.06 39.44
N ALA A 7 9.70 3.43 38.16
CA ALA A 7 8.58 3.03 37.30
C ALA A 7 8.71 1.61 36.73
N VAL A 8 9.93 1.05 36.68
CA VAL A 8 10.18 -0.27 36.06
C VAL A 8 9.90 -1.44 37.02
N LEU A 9 9.89 -1.21 38.34
CA LEU A 9 9.62 -2.26 39.34
C LEU A 9 8.14 -2.49 39.64
N PHE A 10 7.22 -1.59 39.25
CA PHE A 10 5.79 -1.75 39.52
C PHE A 10 4.99 -2.48 38.42
N ASN A 11 5.58 -2.72 37.24
CA ASN A 11 4.92 -3.42 36.13
C ASN A 11 5.30 -4.91 35.98
N ALA A 12 6.20 -5.44 36.81
CA ALA A 12 6.58 -6.85 36.78
C ALA A 12 5.73 -7.76 37.68
N VAL A 13 4.98 -7.20 38.64
CA VAL A 13 4.17 -7.95 39.59
C VAL A 13 2.89 -8.55 38.99
N PRO A 14 2.18 -7.91 38.03
CA PRO A 14 0.98 -8.51 37.42
C PRO A 14 1.27 -9.70 36.50
N LEU A 15 2.44 -9.70 35.83
CA LEU A 15 2.84 -10.73 34.86
C LEU A 15 3.28 -12.05 35.51
N LEU A 16 3.86 -11.99 36.71
CA LEU A 16 4.21 -13.20 37.47
C LEU A 16 3.00 -13.85 38.16
N VAL A 17 1.96 -13.09 38.51
CA VAL A 17 0.72 -13.63 39.08
C VAL A 17 -0.14 -14.32 38.01
N LEU A 18 -0.14 -13.82 36.76
CA LEU A 18 -0.83 -14.46 35.62
C LEU A 18 -0.13 -15.75 35.15
N ALA A 19 1.20 -15.84 35.23
CA ALA A 19 1.94 -17.06 34.91
C ALA A 19 1.83 -18.15 35.99
N ALA A 20 1.61 -17.77 37.26
CA ALA A 20 1.38 -18.74 38.34
C ALA A 20 -0.04 -19.33 38.31
N LEU A 21 -1.04 -18.59 37.83
CA LEU A 21 -2.43 -19.06 37.71
C LEU A 21 -2.65 -20.04 36.54
N SER A 22 -1.87 -19.95 35.46
CA SER A 22 -1.97 -20.89 34.33
C SER A 22 -1.33 -22.27 34.61
N LEU A 23 -0.34 -22.33 35.51
CA LEU A 23 0.26 -23.59 35.96
C LEU A 23 -0.56 -24.31 37.05
N ALA A 24 -1.39 -23.59 37.83
CA ALA A 24 -2.23 -24.21 38.86
C ALA A 24 -3.51 -24.86 38.31
N VAL A 25 -4.06 -24.35 37.20
CA VAL A 25 -5.28 -24.90 36.56
C VAL A 25 -4.98 -26.15 35.71
N GLY A 26 -3.75 -26.28 35.20
CA GLY A 26 -3.30 -27.45 34.43
C GLY A 26 -3.01 -28.72 35.26
N ALA A 27 -2.93 -28.61 36.59
CA ALA A 27 -2.52 -29.73 37.47
C ALA A 27 -3.68 -30.37 38.27
N THR A 28 -4.88 -29.77 38.28
CA THR A 28 -6.04 -30.28 39.06
C THR A 28 -7.03 -31.16 38.29
N LEU A 29 -6.85 -31.36 36.97
CA LEU A 29 -7.72 -32.24 36.17
C LEU A 29 -7.18 -33.66 35.92
N ALA A 30 -6.02 -34.02 36.48
CA ALA A 30 -5.38 -35.32 36.25
C ALA A 30 -5.47 -36.32 37.41
N ALA A 31 -6.17 -36.02 38.51
CA ALA A 31 -6.05 -36.82 39.73
C ALA A 31 -7.34 -37.06 40.53
N VAL A 32 -8.46 -37.47 39.91
CA VAL A 32 -9.49 -38.27 40.61
C VAL A 32 -10.17 -39.24 39.63
N VAL A 33 -9.49 -40.35 39.31
CA VAL A 33 -10.16 -41.56 38.79
C VAL A 33 -9.85 -42.70 39.75
N PRO A 34 -10.78 -43.13 40.61
CA PRO A 34 -10.58 -44.32 41.42
C PRO A 34 -10.75 -45.55 40.53
N ARG A 35 -9.64 -46.28 40.31
CA ARG A 35 -9.66 -47.66 39.81
C ARG A 35 -10.42 -48.54 40.80
N ARG A 36 -11.70 -48.83 40.54
CA ARG A 36 -12.42 -49.91 41.23
C ARG A 36 -12.21 -51.24 40.51
N ARG A 37 -11.68 -52.19 41.28
CA ARG A 37 -11.59 -53.62 40.96
C ARG A 37 -12.97 -54.16 40.56
N ARG A 38 -12.96 -54.99 39.51
CA ARG A 38 -14.04 -55.91 39.16
C ARG A 38 -14.36 -56.78 40.37
N ASP A 39 -15.58 -56.67 40.87
CA ASP A 39 -16.22 -57.73 41.63
C ASP A 39 -17.42 -58.23 40.84
N ARG A 40 -17.47 -59.54 40.64
CA ARG A 40 -18.54 -60.23 39.91
C ARG A 40 -19.75 -60.30 40.83
N SER A 41 -20.82 -59.59 40.49
CA SER A 41 -22.17 -59.86 41.00
C SER A 41 -23.18 -59.63 39.89
N SER A 42 -23.91 -60.69 39.57
CA SER A 42 -25.09 -60.70 38.72
C SER A 42 -26.10 -59.62 39.08
N ALA A 43 -26.67 -58.94 38.06
CA ALA A 43 -28.11 -58.86 37.83
C ALA A 43 -28.47 -57.68 36.90
N VAL A 44 -29.30 -58.00 35.90
CA VAL A 44 -30.10 -57.13 35.02
C VAL A 44 -29.33 -56.31 33.97
N GLU A 45 -29.32 -56.81 32.73
CA GLU A 45 -29.06 -56.01 31.53
C GLU A 45 -30.10 -54.88 31.43
N PRO A 46 -29.71 -53.60 31.35
CA PRO A 46 -30.61 -52.57 30.86
C PRO A 46 -30.74 -52.73 29.35
N GLN A 47 -31.95 -53.00 28.87
CA GLN A 47 -32.27 -52.85 27.45
C GLN A 47 -31.93 -51.40 27.02
N PRO A 48 -31.25 -51.20 25.87
CA PRO A 48 -30.94 -49.86 25.40
C PRO A 48 -32.24 -49.15 25.01
N SER A 49 -32.53 -48.06 25.71
CA SER A 49 -33.52 -47.07 25.28
C SER A 49 -33.11 -46.51 23.92
N ARG A 50 -34.00 -46.57 22.94
CA ARG A 50 -33.79 -46.14 21.53
C ARG A 50 -33.45 -44.64 21.33
N GLY A 51 -33.37 -43.84 22.40
CA GLY A 51 -33.08 -42.39 22.36
C GLY A 51 -31.60 -42.00 22.42
N ASP A 52 -30.71 -42.80 23.05
CA ASP A 52 -29.32 -42.38 23.31
C ASP A 52 -28.41 -42.35 22.05
N GLY A 53 -28.88 -42.91 20.94
CA GLY A 53 -28.11 -43.00 19.69
C GLY A 53 -28.12 -41.72 18.84
N LEU A 54 -29.18 -40.90 18.91
CA LEU A 54 -29.26 -39.69 18.10
C LEU A 54 -28.31 -38.61 18.64
N SER A 55 -28.37 -38.32 19.94
CA SER A 55 -27.46 -37.39 20.62
C SER A 55 -25.98 -37.66 20.28
N MET A 56 -25.52 -38.91 20.38
CA MET A 56 -24.14 -39.29 20.01
C MET A 56 -23.84 -39.04 18.52
N ARG A 57 -24.75 -39.41 17.61
CA ARG A 57 -24.56 -39.19 16.16
C ARG A 57 -24.59 -37.72 15.77
N LEU A 58 -25.39 -36.90 16.45
CA LEU A 58 -25.43 -35.44 16.26
C LEU A 58 -24.16 -34.78 16.82
N LEU A 59 -23.58 -35.33 17.90
CA LEU A 59 -22.30 -34.87 18.43
C LEU A 59 -21.14 -35.13 17.45
N ASP A 60 -21.16 -36.26 16.74
CA ASP A 60 -20.15 -36.62 15.74
C ASP A 60 -20.34 -35.91 14.39
N ALA A 61 -21.53 -35.34 14.13
CA ALA A 61 -21.81 -34.60 12.91
C ALA A 61 -21.11 -33.23 12.92
N GLY A 62 -20.11 -33.06 12.03
CA GLY A 62 -19.32 -31.83 11.94
C GLY A 62 -19.99 -30.70 11.16
N ARG A 63 -20.86 -31.02 10.19
CA ARG A 63 -21.52 -30.02 9.33
C ARG A 63 -23.02 -29.94 9.61
N SER A 64 -23.57 -28.73 9.45
CA SER A 64 -25.00 -28.48 9.67
C SER A 64 -25.90 -29.32 8.75
N GLN A 65 -25.44 -29.62 7.54
CA GLN A 65 -26.14 -30.52 6.61
C GLN A 65 -26.25 -31.95 7.14
N ASP A 66 -25.16 -32.48 7.73
CA ASP A 66 -25.13 -33.83 8.28
C ASP A 66 -26.08 -33.92 9.48
N VAL A 67 -26.09 -32.89 10.33
CA VAL A 67 -27.04 -32.76 11.47
C VAL A 67 -28.49 -32.74 10.98
N ALA A 68 -28.79 -31.94 9.95
CA ALA A 68 -30.13 -31.85 9.37
C ALA A 68 -30.60 -33.18 8.78
N THR A 69 -29.77 -33.85 7.98
CA THR A 69 -30.11 -35.16 7.39
C THR A 69 -30.35 -36.23 8.45
N LEU A 70 -29.49 -36.30 9.48
CA LEU A 70 -29.65 -37.25 10.59
C LEU A 70 -30.97 -37.04 11.35
N LEU A 71 -31.31 -35.78 11.64
CA LEU A 71 -32.59 -35.42 12.28
C LEU A 71 -33.78 -35.87 11.43
N LEU A 72 -33.77 -35.54 10.14
CA LEU A 72 -34.89 -35.84 9.24
C LEU A 72 -35.07 -37.35 9.04
N ASP A 73 -33.98 -38.10 8.90
CA ASP A 73 -34.03 -39.56 8.78
C ASP A 73 -34.56 -40.22 10.06
N GLN A 74 -34.13 -39.74 11.23
CA GLN A 74 -34.65 -40.24 12.51
C GLN A 74 -36.14 -39.96 12.65
N LEU A 75 -36.58 -38.74 12.37
CA LEU A 75 -37.99 -38.36 12.43
C LEU A 75 -38.85 -39.15 11.44
N ALA A 76 -38.37 -39.32 10.20
CA ALA A 76 -39.08 -40.08 9.18
C ALA A 76 -39.25 -41.56 9.59
N ALA A 77 -38.19 -42.18 10.13
CA ALA A 77 -38.22 -43.57 10.56
C ALA A 77 -39.09 -43.79 11.81
N GLU A 78 -38.92 -42.96 12.84
CA GLU A 78 -39.59 -43.12 14.13
C GLU A 78 -41.10 -42.84 14.03
N PHE A 79 -41.47 -41.80 13.28
CA PHE A 79 -42.86 -41.36 13.18
C PHE A 79 -43.55 -41.79 11.89
N ARG A 80 -42.89 -42.56 11.01
CA ARG A 80 -43.43 -43.03 9.73
C ARG A 80 -43.93 -41.87 8.86
N LEU A 81 -43.08 -40.88 8.64
CA LEU A 81 -43.36 -39.75 7.75
C LEU A 81 -43.01 -40.15 6.31
N ASP A 82 -43.86 -39.75 5.37
CA ASP A 82 -43.60 -39.95 3.94
C ASP A 82 -42.53 -38.97 3.44
N LEU A 83 -42.49 -37.77 4.04
CA LEU A 83 -41.55 -36.69 3.72
C LEU A 83 -41.26 -35.87 4.97
N ALA A 84 -40.00 -35.43 5.11
CA ALA A 84 -39.61 -34.46 6.12
C ALA A 84 -38.59 -33.47 5.56
N ASN A 85 -38.67 -32.19 5.92
CA ASN A 85 -37.68 -31.19 5.54
C ASN A 85 -37.40 -30.21 6.67
N LEU A 86 -36.21 -29.64 6.67
CA LEU A 86 -35.78 -28.61 7.61
C LEU A 86 -35.65 -27.28 6.86
N ALA A 87 -36.42 -26.30 7.31
CA ALA A 87 -36.28 -24.91 6.89
C ALA A 87 -35.53 -24.13 7.98
N LEU A 88 -34.38 -23.55 7.66
CA LEU A 88 -33.66 -22.66 8.57
C LEU A 88 -34.10 -21.23 8.33
N ILE A 89 -34.21 -20.46 9.41
CA ILE A 89 -34.65 -19.07 9.36
C ILE A 89 -33.46 -18.19 8.99
N GLU A 90 -33.70 -17.25 8.08
CA GLU A 90 -32.75 -16.27 7.56
C GLU A 90 -33.34 -14.85 7.69
N ASP A 91 -32.54 -13.84 7.36
CA ASP A 91 -32.96 -12.44 7.26
C ASP A 91 -33.72 -11.92 8.50
N GLU A 92 -33.19 -12.19 9.70
CA GLU A 92 -33.79 -11.78 10.99
C GLU A 92 -35.25 -12.24 11.16
N GLY A 93 -35.60 -13.43 10.63
CA GLY A 93 -36.95 -13.96 10.74
C GLY A 93 -37.90 -13.57 9.61
N ARG A 94 -37.40 -12.92 8.54
CA ARG A 94 -38.23 -12.54 7.39
C ARG A 94 -38.33 -13.63 6.33
N SER A 95 -37.35 -14.52 6.25
CA SER A 95 -37.34 -15.59 5.27
C SER A 95 -36.91 -16.92 5.88
N ALA A 96 -37.23 -18.03 5.21
CA ALA A 96 -36.74 -19.35 5.56
C ALA A 96 -36.26 -20.09 4.31
N LEU A 97 -35.13 -20.78 4.42
CA LEU A 97 -34.53 -21.58 3.36
C LEU A 97 -34.62 -23.08 3.72
N ILE A 98 -35.13 -23.89 2.81
CA ILE A 98 -35.12 -25.35 2.97
C ILE A 98 -33.71 -25.88 2.69
N VAL A 99 -32.99 -26.23 3.75
CA VAL A 99 -31.59 -26.69 3.69
C VAL A 99 -31.44 -28.20 3.55
N ALA A 100 -32.47 -28.95 3.94
CA ALA A 100 -32.50 -30.40 3.79
C ALA A 100 -33.94 -30.86 3.62
N ALA A 101 -34.15 -31.85 2.75
CA ALA A 101 -35.46 -32.45 2.50
C ALA A 101 -35.27 -33.93 2.18
N ARG A 102 -36.03 -34.80 2.85
CA ARG A 102 -35.91 -36.26 2.78
C ARG A 102 -37.25 -36.88 2.44
N GLU A 103 -37.28 -37.74 1.45
CA GLU A 103 -38.44 -38.52 1.02
C GLU A 103 -38.01 -39.97 0.78
N GLN A 104 -38.66 -40.93 1.45
CA GLN A 104 -38.34 -42.36 1.34
C GLN A 104 -36.84 -42.72 1.51
N GLY A 105 -36.12 -41.97 2.34
CA GLY A 105 -34.69 -42.18 2.62
C GLY A 105 -33.72 -41.61 1.57
N ALA A 106 -34.21 -40.81 0.63
CA ALA A 106 -33.40 -40.07 -0.34
C ALA A 106 -33.67 -38.56 -0.25
N ASP A 107 -32.76 -37.75 -0.79
CA ASP A 107 -32.91 -36.29 -0.83
C ASP A 107 -33.99 -35.88 -1.83
N ASN A 108 -34.88 -34.97 -1.42
CA ASN A 108 -35.87 -34.37 -2.31
C ASN A 108 -35.32 -33.06 -2.90
N GLU A 109 -34.68 -33.18 -4.07
CA GLU A 109 -34.05 -32.06 -4.78
C GLU A 109 -35.03 -30.95 -5.18
N ARG A 110 -36.34 -31.23 -5.27
CA ARG A 110 -37.34 -30.22 -5.64
C ARG A 110 -37.66 -29.27 -4.49
N LEU A 111 -37.57 -29.75 -3.26
CA LEU A 111 -37.76 -28.93 -2.05
C LEU A 111 -36.47 -28.27 -1.58
N LEU A 112 -35.32 -28.91 -1.81
CA LEU A 112 -34.03 -28.36 -1.44
C LEU A 112 -33.80 -26.99 -2.11
N GLY A 113 -33.36 -26.00 -1.34
CA GLY A 113 -33.08 -24.64 -1.84
C GLY A 113 -34.30 -23.75 -2.04
N GLN A 114 -35.52 -24.23 -1.78
CA GLN A 114 -36.71 -23.38 -1.84
C GLN A 114 -36.69 -22.36 -0.69
N ARG A 115 -36.91 -21.09 -1.02
CA ARG A 115 -37.07 -19.99 -0.06
C ARG A 115 -38.54 -19.65 0.14
N VAL A 116 -38.91 -19.29 1.38
CA VAL A 116 -40.25 -18.84 1.77
C VAL A 116 -40.13 -17.49 2.43
N ALA A 117 -40.83 -16.48 1.90
CA ALA A 117 -40.96 -15.19 2.56
C ALA A 117 -42.00 -15.27 3.68
N LEU A 118 -41.55 -15.28 4.94
CA LEU A 118 -42.40 -15.50 6.11
C LEU A 118 -43.38 -14.33 6.34
N ASP A 119 -43.04 -13.13 5.85
CA ASP A 119 -43.83 -11.90 5.94
C ASP A 119 -44.87 -11.74 4.81
N ARG A 120 -44.71 -12.47 3.70
CA ARG A 120 -45.51 -12.27 2.46
C ARG A 120 -46.32 -13.50 2.05
N GLU A 121 -45.93 -14.69 2.49
CA GLU A 121 -46.58 -15.94 2.10
C GLU A 121 -47.22 -16.64 3.32
N PRO A 122 -48.45 -17.19 3.18
CA PRO A 122 -49.02 -18.07 4.19
C PRO A 122 -48.11 -19.29 4.38
N SER A 123 -47.64 -19.48 5.61
CA SER A 123 -46.65 -20.51 5.91
C SER A 123 -46.75 -21.03 7.34
N GLY A 124 -46.86 -22.35 7.48
CA GLY A 124 -46.87 -23.03 8.77
C GLY A 124 -45.52 -22.93 9.45
N ILE A 125 -44.47 -22.65 8.68
CA ILE A 125 -43.15 -22.27 9.20
C ILE A 125 -43.29 -20.98 10.01
N ASN A 126 -43.94 -19.93 9.48
CA ASN A 126 -44.10 -18.67 10.20
C ASN A 126 -44.94 -18.84 11.47
N ALA A 127 -46.05 -19.60 11.40
CA ALA A 127 -46.86 -19.91 12.58
C ALA A 127 -46.03 -20.61 13.67
N ALA A 128 -45.24 -21.63 13.30
CA ALA A 128 -44.37 -22.36 14.23
C ALA A 128 -43.29 -21.47 14.84
N VAL A 129 -42.73 -20.53 14.08
CA VAL A 129 -41.74 -19.57 14.57
C VAL A 129 -42.35 -18.60 15.57
N ARG A 130 -43.54 -18.04 15.27
CA ARG A 130 -44.18 -17.03 16.14
C ARG A 130 -44.74 -17.61 17.42
N GLU A 131 -45.34 -18.80 17.33
CA GLU A 131 -45.92 -19.48 18.49
C GLU A 131 -44.85 -20.22 19.30
N GLY A 132 -43.77 -20.66 18.64
CA GLY A 132 -42.69 -21.42 19.26
C GLY A 132 -43.11 -22.83 19.71
N SER A 133 -44.33 -23.26 19.42
CA SER A 133 -44.86 -24.58 19.78
C SER A 133 -45.07 -25.46 18.53
N PRO A 134 -44.90 -26.79 18.65
CA PRO A 134 -45.22 -27.70 17.58
C PRO A 134 -46.74 -27.76 17.37
N PHE A 135 -47.18 -27.91 16.12
CA PHE A 135 -48.59 -28.12 15.81
C PHE A 135 -48.78 -29.02 14.58
N ALA A 136 -49.96 -29.61 14.48
CA ALA A 136 -50.35 -30.50 13.40
C ALA A 136 -51.51 -29.93 12.58
N VAL A 137 -51.52 -30.24 11.29
CA VAL A 137 -52.59 -29.90 10.36
C VAL A 137 -53.14 -31.20 9.77
N TYR A 138 -54.41 -31.48 10.05
CA TYR A 138 -55.06 -32.71 9.60
C TYR A 138 -55.33 -32.73 8.09
N ASP A 139 -55.76 -31.60 7.52
CA ASP A 139 -55.99 -31.45 6.07
C ASP A 139 -55.14 -30.31 5.49
N ALA A 140 -53.95 -30.65 5.01
CA ALA A 140 -53.00 -29.69 4.47
C ALA A 140 -53.45 -29.07 3.13
N GLU A 141 -54.32 -29.76 2.37
CA GLU A 141 -54.81 -29.30 1.08
C GLU A 141 -55.81 -28.14 1.22
N GLN A 142 -56.53 -28.08 2.35
CA GLN A 142 -57.53 -27.05 2.63
C GLN A 142 -57.07 -26.01 3.67
N SER A 143 -55.88 -26.20 4.23
CA SER A 143 -55.38 -25.35 5.32
C SER A 143 -54.80 -24.03 4.81
N ALA A 144 -55.24 -22.92 5.43
CA ALA A 144 -54.76 -21.57 5.14
C ALA A 144 -53.34 -21.32 5.67
N VAL A 145 -52.86 -22.12 6.64
CA VAL A 145 -51.49 -21.99 7.16
C VAL A 145 -50.49 -22.77 6.33
N VAL A 146 -50.90 -23.68 5.44
CA VAL A 146 -49.97 -24.47 4.62
C VAL A 146 -49.67 -23.74 3.31
N ASN A 147 -48.39 -23.56 2.99
CA ASN A 147 -47.97 -23.00 1.71
C ASN A 147 -48.29 -23.99 0.57
N GLN A 148 -49.28 -23.66 -0.25
CA GLN A 148 -49.80 -24.57 -1.27
C GLN A 148 -48.81 -24.84 -2.41
N ARG A 149 -47.90 -23.90 -2.70
CA ARG A 149 -46.82 -24.11 -3.68
C ARG A 149 -45.89 -25.23 -3.24
N LEU A 150 -45.47 -25.21 -1.97
CA LEU A 150 -44.63 -26.26 -1.41
C LEU A 150 -45.40 -27.56 -1.18
N ASN A 151 -46.67 -27.48 -0.80
CA ASN A 151 -47.51 -28.67 -0.63
C ASN A 151 -47.77 -29.41 -1.96
N ALA A 152 -47.81 -28.71 -3.10
CA ALA A 152 -47.87 -29.35 -4.41
C ALA A 152 -46.67 -30.27 -4.69
N ILE A 153 -45.51 -29.96 -4.10
CA ILE A 153 -44.29 -30.79 -4.16
C ILE A 153 -44.37 -31.91 -3.12
N ALA A 154 -44.68 -31.57 -1.86
CA ALA A 154 -44.68 -32.52 -0.75
C ALA A 154 -45.82 -33.55 -0.81
N ARG A 155 -46.96 -33.16 -1.39
CA ARG A 155 -48.22 -33.92 -1.50
C ARG A 155 -48.73 -34.38 -0.13
N ALA A 156 -48.65 -33.52 0.87
CA ALA A 156 -49.08 -33.86 2.22
C ALA A 156 -50.60 -33.85 2.30
N LYS A 157 -51.18 -34.89 2.90
CA LYS A 157 -52.58 -34.88 3.35
C LYS A 157 -52.68 -34.36 4.78
N SER A 158 -51.82 -34.85 5.66
CA SER A 158 -51.65 -34.33 7.02
C SER A 158 -50.18 -34.01 7.27
N CYS A 159 -49.90 -32.97 8.03
CA CYS A 159 -48.52 -32.53 8.30
C CYS A 159 -48.34 -31.98 9.70
N VAL A 160 -47.09 -31.82 10.11
CA VAL A 160 -46.65 -31.24 11.37
C VAL A 160 -45.58 -30.20 11.11
N PHE A 161 -45.59 -29.15 11.93
CA PHE A 161 -44.55 -28.13 11.97
C PHE A 161 -43.95 -28.14 13.37
N ILE A 162 -42.65 -28.41 13.47
CA ILE A 162 -41.94 -28.57 14.74
C ILE A 162 -40.80 -27.54 14.79
N PRO A 163 -40.85 -26.56 15.69
CA PRO A 163 -39.77 -25.59 15.88
C PRO A 163 -38.45 -26.25 16.32
N VAL A 164 -37.37 -25.94 15.61
CA VAL A 164 -36.00 -26.26 16.01
C VAL A 164 -35.46 -25.09 16.82
N ARG A 165 -35.14 -25.35 18.10
CA ARG A 165 -34.72 -24.32 19.05
C ARG A 165 -33.24 -24.44 19.39
N ALA A 166 -32.57 -23.29 19.48
CA ALA A 166 -31.25 -23.14 20.07
C ALA A 166 -31.38 -22.14 21.23
N GLY A 167 -31.30 -22.65 22.47
CA GLY A 167 -31.70 -21.88 23.65
C GLY A 167 -33.18 -21.45 23.57
N ASP A 168 -33.44 -20.15 23.72
CA ASP A 168 -34.78 -19.57 23.65
C ASP A 168 -35.22 -19.16 22.23
N GLU A 169 -34.31 -19.22 21.25
CA GLU A 169 -34.55 -18.79 19.88
C GLU A 169 -34.98 -19.98 18.99
N VAL A 170 -35.96 -19.75 18.12
CA VAL A 170 -36.31 -20.71 17.05
C VAL A 170 -35.41 -20.40 15.85
N ILE A 171 -34.51 -21.34 15.52
CA ILE A 171 -33.54 -21.19 14.43
C ILE A 171 -33.99 -21.87 13.12
N GLY A 172 -35.05 -22.66 13.19
CA GLY A 172 -35.64 -23.35 12.04
C GLY A 172 -36.93 -24.06 12.37
N VAL A 173 -37.55 -24.67 11.37
CA VAL A 173 -38.76 -25.47 11.51
C VAL A 173 -38.61 -26.76 10.71
N VAL A 174 -38.83 -27.89 11.36
CA VAL A 174 -39.02 -29.16 10.67
C VAL A 174 -40.48 -29.26 10.24
N PHE A 175 -40.67 -29.54 8.95
CA PHE A 175 -41.95 -29.98 8.43
C PHE A 175 -41.91 -31.49 8.25
N GLY A 176 -42.93 -32.17 8.77
CA GLY A 176 -43.14 -33.60 8.57
C GLY A 176 -44.49 -33.84 7.91
N ALA A 177 -44.57 -34.74 6.94
CA ALA A 177 -45.79 -34.98 6.17
C ALA A 177 -46.11 -36.46 5.99
N VAL A 178 -47.40 -36.75 5.90
CA VAL A 178 -47.96 -38.02 5.44
C VAL A 178 -49.02 -37.79 4.37
N ARG A 179 -49.12 -38.71 3.41
CA ARG A 179 -50.01 -38.64 2.23
C ARG A 179 -51.40 -39.21 2.47
N ARG A 180 -51.63 -39.73 3.68
CA ARG A 180 -52.92 -40.25 4.14
C ARG A 180 -53.41 -39.43 5.33
N PRO A 181 -54.73 -39.32 5.55
CA PRO A 181 -55.26 -38.64 6.72
C PRO A 181 -54.71 -39.27 8.01
N ARG A 182 -54.10 -38.46 8.86
CA ARG A 182 -53.55 -38.86 10.15
C ARG A 182 -53.74 -37.74 11.17
N VAL A 183 -54.21 -38.13 12.35
CA VAL A 183 -54.13 -37.29 13.54
C VAL A 183 -52.79 -37.56 14.20
N PHE A 184 -51.99 -36.52 14.44
CA PHE A 184 -50.78 -36.60 15.23
C PHE A 184 -51.15 -36.32 16.69
N GLU A 185 -50.80 -37.23 17.59
CA GLU A 185 -51.10 -37.08 19.01
C GLU A 185 -50.13 -36.10 19.69
N ASP A 186 -50.56 -35.43 20.77
CA ASP A 186 -49.71 -34.50 21.52
C ASP A 186 -48.42 -35.16 22.01
N ALA A 187 -48.49 -36.42 22.44
CA ALA A 187 -47.32 -37.20 22.84
C ALA A 187 -46.35 -37.48 21.66
N GLU A 188 -46.81 -37.50 20.42
CA GLU A 188 -45.94 -37.57 19.24
C GLU A 188 -45.25 -36.23 19.00
N LEU A 189 -46.00 -35.12 19.09
CA LEU A 189 -45.46 -33.77 18.94
C LEU A 189 -44.41 -33.44 20.01
N GLU A 190 -44.64 -33.82 21.27
CA GLU A 190 -43.68 -33.65 22.36
C GLU A 190 -42.37 -34.41 22.10
N ARG A 191 -42.46 -35.67 21.62
CA ARG A 191 -41.26 -36.45 21.27
C ARG A 191 -40.51 -35.84 20.09
N MET A 192 -41.22 -35.43 19.04
CA MET A 192 -40.62 -34.73 17.89
C MET A 192 -39.92 -33.45 18.34
N GLN A 193 -40.54 -32.66 19.23
CA GLN A 193 -39.96 -31.45 19.79
C GLN A 193 -38.66 -31.72 20.55
N GLY A 194 -38.59 -32.82 21.32
CA GLY A 194 -37.37 -33.27 21.99
C GLY A 194 -36.22 -33.53 21.02
N LEU A 195 -36.47 -34.30 19.95
CA LEU A 195 -35.45 -34.60 18.92
C LEU A 195 -34.99 -33.32 18.18
N THR A 196 -35.92 -32.41 17.89
CA THR A 196 -35.56 -31.12 17.26
C THR A 196 -34.80 -30.20 18.21
N GLY A 197 -34.99 -30.30 19.53
CA GLY A 197 -34.21 -29.56 20.52
C GLY A 197 -32.75 -30.01 20.55
N GLU A 198 -32.49 -31.32 20.55
CA GLU A 198 -31.13 -31.87 20.46
C GLU A 198 -30.43 -31.46 19.16
N ALA A 199 -31.13 -31.54 18.03
CA ALA A 199 -30.58 -31.12 16.75
C ALA A 199 -30.36 -29.61 16.66
N GLY A 200 -31.20 -28.79 17.29
CA GLY A 200 -31.04 -27.34 17.33
C GLY A 200 -29.72 -26.92 17.98
N LEU A 201 -29.36 -27.51 19.12
CA LEU A 201 -28.06 -27.30 19.77
C LEU A 201 -26.89 -27.75 18.89
N ALA A 202 -27.01 -28.88 18.20
CA ALA A 202 -25.98 -29.37 17.30
C ALA A 202 -25.79 -28.47 16.06
N LEU A 203 -26.88 -27.93 15.50
CA LEU A 203 -26.86 -26.96 14.39
C LEU A 203 -26.20 -25.65 14.80
N GLU A 204 -26.56 -25.11 15.98
CA GLU A 204 -25.94 -23.90 16.53
C GLU A 204 -24.44 -24.08 16.70
N ARG A 205 -24.01 -25.19 17.33
CA ARG A 205 -22.59 -25.52 17.52
C ARG A 205 -21.84 -25.65 16.19
N SER A 206 -22.43 -26.32 15.20
CA SER A 206 -21.81 -26.48 13.88
C SER A 206 -21.65 -25.12 13.18
N ARG A 207 -22.68 -24.27 13.22
CA ARG A 207 -22.64 -22.89 12.68
C ARG A 207 -21.59 -22.04 13.39
N ALA A 208 -21.54 -22.05 14.72
CA ALA A 208 -20.57 -21.30 15.51
C ALA A 208 -19.13 -21.76 15.22
N THR A 209 -18.91 -23.07 15.07
CA THR A 209 -17.60 -23.64 14.71
C THR A 209 -17.17 -23.22 13.32
N ALA A 210 -18.09 -23.25 12.34
CA ALA A 210 -17.82 -22.80 10.98
C ALA A 210 -17.48 -21.30 10.93
N ALA A 211 -18.26 -20.46 11.62
CA ALA A 211 -18.01 -19.02 11.71
C ALA A 211 -16.66 -18.71 12.36
N LEU A 212 -16.29 -19.45 13.43
CA LEU A 212 -14.98 -19.31 14.06
C LEU A 212 -13.85 -19.73 13.11
N GLY A 213 -14.05 -20.80 12.33
CA GLY A 213 -13.12 -21.25 11.30
C GLY A 213 -12.86 -20.18 10.23
N GLU A 214 -13.92 -19.63 9.65
CA GLU A 214 -13.83 -18.55 8.66
C GLU A 214 -13.16 -17.30 9.26
N ALA A 215 -13.51 -16.92 10.49
CA ALA A 215 -12.91 -15.77 11.17
C ALA A 215 -11.40 -15.97 11.41
N LEU A 216 -10.97 -17.17 11.78
CA LEU A 216 -9.57 -17.52 11.99
C LEU A 216 -8.79 -17.52 10.66
N GLU A 217 -9.36 -18.06 9.59
CA GLU A 217 -8.75 -18.03 8.26
C GLU A 217 -8.56 -16.60 7.77
N ARG A 218 -9.59 -15.75 7.92
CA ARG A 218 -9.52 -14.32 7.63
C ARG A 218 -8.38 -13.65 8.41
N GLU A 219 -8.31 -13.90 9.72
CA GLU A 219 -7.30 -13.27 10.57
C GLU A 219 -5.87 -13.71 10.23
N ARG A 220 -5.69 -14.99 9.89
CA ARG A 220 -4.41 -15.53 9.41
C ARG A 220 -3.98 -14.88 8.11
N LEU A 221 -4.89 -14.71 7.15
CA LEU A 221 -4.61 -14.07 5.88
C LEU A 221 -4.21 -12.60 6.06
N VAL A 222 -4.96 -11.85 6.86
CA VAL A 222 -4.62 -10.45 7.19
C VAL A 222 -3.26 -10.36 7.88
N SER A 223 -2.99 -11.23 8.85
CA SER A 223 -1.69 -11.27 9.55
C SER A 223 -0.53 -11.60 8.63
N GLN A 224 -0.70 -12.56 7.71
CA GLN A 224 0.30 -12.92 6.72
C GLN A 224 0.60 -11.75 5.77
N ILE A 225 -0.45 -11.10 5.23
CA ILE A 225 -0.31 -9.93 4.37
C ILE A 225 0.37 -8.77 5.12
N SER A 226 -0.01 -8.53 6.38
CA SER A 226 0.62 -7.47 7.20
C SER A 226 2.12 -7.73 7.39
N LEU A 227 2.50 -8.97 7.71
CA LEU A 227 3.91 -9.35 7.85
C LEU A 227 4.67 -9.17 6.53
N GLU A 228 4.06 -9.56 5.42
CA GLU A 228 4.66 -9.43 4.09
C GLU A 228 4.92 -7.96 3.73
N LEU A 229 3.90 -7.11 3.89
CA LEU A 229 3.96 -5.66 3.66
C LEU A 229 5.00 -4.97 4.54
N ARG A 230 5.23 -5.46 5.76
CA ARG A 230 6.24 -4.91 6.70
C ARG A 230 7.65 -5.42 6.44
N SER A 231 7.80 -6.53 5.72
CA SER A 231 9.09 -7.22 5.55
C SER A 231 9.99 -6.59 4.48
N ARG A 232 9.41 -5.86 3.52
CA ARG A 232 10.16 -5.22 2.44
C ARG A 232 10.15 -3.71 2.57
N ARG A 233 11.24 -3.12 2.06
CA ARG A 233 11.43 -1.67 2.00
C ARG A 233 10.64 -1.04 0.86
N ASP A 234 10.50 -1.77 -0.24
CA ASP A 234 9.72 -1.36 -1.39
C ASP A 234 8.36 -2.05 -1.39
N VAL A 235 7.31 -1.25 -1.26
CA VAL A 235 5.93 -1.72 -1.24
C VAL A 235 5.51 -2.18 -2.63
N ASP A 236 6.05 -1.57 -3.69
CA ASP A 236 5.69 -1.87 -5.08
C ASP A 236 6.06 -3.32 -5.45
N GLU A 237 7.10 -3.88 -4.82
CA GLU A 237 7.48 -5.29 -4.99
C GLU A 237 6.56 -6.28 -4.29
N VAL A 238 5.85 -5.86 -3.25
CA VAL A 238 5.02 -6.73 -2.40
C VAL A 238 3.56 -6.74 -2.85
N LEU A 239 3.06 -5.61 -3.34
CA LEU A 239 1.66 -5.47 -3.76
C LEU A 239 1.18 -6.55 -4.75
N PRO A 240 1.98 -7.06 -5.71
CA PRO A 240 1.56 -8.15 -6.59
C PRO A 240 1.23 -9.46 -5.85
N SER A 241 2.05 -9.83 -4.86
CA SER A 241 1.84 -11.04 -4.04
C SER A 241 0.62 -10.88 -3.12
N VAL A 242 0.40 -9.68 -2.58
CA VAL A 242 -0.80 -9.35 -1.81
C VAL A 242 -2.05 -9.43 -2.69
N ALA A 243 -2.02 -8.85 -3.88
CA ALA A 243 -3.12 -8.91 -4.83
C ALA A 243 -3.44 -10.37 -5.23
N GLU A 244 -2.42 -11.20 -5.43
CA GLU A 244 -2.59 -12.62 -5.67
C GLU A 244 -3.24 -13.34 -4.48
N SER A 245 -2.73 -13.15 -3.27
CA SER A 245 -3.22 -13.81 -2.06
C SER A 245 -4.69 -13.47 -1.80
N VAL A 246 -5.06 -12.19 -1.93
CA VAL A 246 -6.44 -11.71 -1.77
C VAL A 246 -7.35 -12.21 -2.90
N GLY A 247 -6.88 -12.12 -4.14
CA GLY A 247 -7.63 -12.57 -5.32
C GLY A 247 -7.96 -14.05 -5.26
N ARG A 248 -6.99 -14.90 -4.89
CA ARG A 248 -7.20 -16.35 -4.70
C ARG A 248 -8.12 -16.66 -3.53
N ALA A 249 -7.93 -15.99 -2.38
CA ALA A 249 -8.74 -16.23 -1.19
C ALA A 249 -10.23 -15.92 -1.39
N LEU A 250 -10.55 -14.92 -2.21
CA LEU A 250 -11.93 -14.48 -2.45
C LEU A 250 -12.55 -15.01 -3.75
N GLY A 251 -11.85 -15.92 -4.45
CA GLY A 251 -12.32 -16.50 -5.71
C GLY A 251 -12.52 -15.45 -6.80
N ALA A 252 -11.69 -14.41 -6.81
CA ALA A 252 -11.75 -13.35 -7.81
C ALA A 252 -11.12 -13.81 -9.12
N VAL A 253 -11.55 -13.22 -10.24
CA VAL A 253 -10.90 -13.40 -11.54
C VAL A 253 -9.78 -12.38 -11.77
N ARG A 254 -9.78 -11.30 -10.99
CA ARG A 254 -8.78 -10.24 -11.02
C ARG A 254 -8.73 -9.54 -9.66
N CYS A 255 -7.53 -9.17 -9.24
CA CYS A 255 -7.30 -8.32 -8.08
C CYS A 255 -6.19 -7.34 -8.43
N PHE A 256 -6.37 -6.04 -8.21
CA PHE A 256 -5.35 -5.06 -8.51
C PHE A 256 -5.34 -3.91 -7.52
N VAL A 257 -4.19 -3.24 -7.43
CA VAL A 257 -3.98 -2.05 -6.61
C VAL A 257 -3.63 -0.89 -7.52
N ARG A 258 -4.44 0.17 -7.45
CA ARG A 258 -4.14 1.46 -8.07
C ARG A 258 -3.60 2.38 -6.99
N VAL A 259 -2.46 3.01 -7.20
CA VAL A 259 -1.89 4.04 -6.30
C VAL A 259 -2.13 5.41 -6.94
N GLY A 260 -2.38 6.43 -6.12
CA GLY A 260 -2.69 7.80 -6.56
C GLY A 260 -4.17 8.09 -6.71
N ASN A 261 -4.49 9.39 -6.91
CA ASN A 261 -5.86 9.90 -6.85
C ASN A 261 -6.63 9.86 -8.18
N SER A 262 -5.96 9.70 -9.32
CA SER A 262 -6.58 9.51 -10.64
C SER A 262 -5.47 9.39 -11.70
N GLY A 263 -5.37 8.24 -12.39
CA GLY A 263 -4.57 8.10 -13.61
C GLY A 263 -3.08 7.71 -13.48
N GLU A 264 -2.52 7.52 -12.28
CA GLU A 264 -1.05 7.52 -12.15
C GLU A 264 -0.35 6.18 -12.41
N THR A 265 -0.94 5.01 -12.09
CA THR A 265 -0.52 3.66 -12.55
C THR A 265 -1.24 2.57 -11.77
N ILE A 266 -1.32 1.37 -12.35
CA ILE A 266 -1.63 0.15 -11.60
C ILE A 266 -0.32 -0.36 -11.01
N ALA A 267 -0.18 -0.23 -9.69
CA ALA A 267 1.02 -0.65 -8.96
C ALA A 267 1.13 -2.18 -8.89
N ALA A 268 -0.01 -2.89 -8.91
CA ALA A 268 -0.04 -4.34 -8.92
C ALA A 268 -1.30 -4.88 -9.57
N GLU A 269 -1.19 -5.95 -10.34
CA GLU A 269 -2.33 -6.67 -10.90
C GLU A 269 -2.07 -8.17 -10.86
N TRP A 270 -2.98 -8.90 -10.20
CA TRP A 270 -3.13 -10.34 -10.29
C TRP A 270 -4.37 -10.69 -11.11
N ARG A 271 -4.25 -11.76 -11.90
CA ARG A 271 -5.27 -12.24 -12.84
C ARG A 271 -5.38 -13.75 -12.74
N ALA A 272 -6.60 -14.27 -12.76
CA ALA A 272 -6.84 -15.66 -13.12
C ALA A 272 -6.56 -15.83 -14.63
N ASP A 273 -6.08 -17.00 -15.05
CA ASP A 273 -5.64 -17.28 -16.42
C ASP A 273 -6.63 -16.76 -17.50
N ALA A 274 -6.09 -16.30 -18.64
CA ALA A 274 -6.82 -15.78 -19.81
C ALA A 274 -7.40 -14.34 -19.77
N GLN A 275 -6.96 -13.49 -18.83
CA GLN A 275 -7.36 -12.07 -18.77
C GLN A 275 -6.28 -11.12 -19.32
N GLU A 276 -6.67 -10.16 -20.16
CA GLU A 276 -5.76 -9.10 -20.63
C GLU A 276 -5.39 -8.12 -19.50
N PRO A 277 -4.15 -7.59 -19.49
CA PRO A 277 -3.72 -6.60 -18.51
C PRO A 277 -4.55 -5.31 -18.58
N LEU A 278 -4.67 -4.61 -17.47
CA LEU A 278 -5.23 -3.26 -17.46
C LEU A 278 -4.22 -2.26 -18.02
N ILE A 279 -4.58 -1.60 -19.11
CA ILE A 279 -3.77 -0.55 -19.75
C ILE A 279 -4.38 0.84 -19.50
N ASP A 280 -5.71 0.93 -19.46
CA ASP A 280 -6.44 2.17 -19.18
C ASP A 280 -6.89 2.23 -17.72
N VAL A 281 -6.27 3.14 -16.97
CA VAL A 281 -6.46 3.35 -15.53
C VAL A 281 -7.57 4.36 -15.24
N GLU A 282 -7.97 5.16 -16.24
CA GLU A 282 -9.03 6.18 -16.09
C GLU A 282 -10.42 5.55 -16.22
N ALA A 283 -10.56 4.46 -16.99
CA ALA A 283 -11.82 3.74 -17.23
C ALA A 283 -12.20 2.71 -16.14
N LEU A 284 -12.04 3.03 -14.85
CA LEU A 284 -12.30 2.12 -13.72
C LEU A 284 -13.43 2.64 -12.81
N PRO A 285 -14.71 2.52 -13.20
CA PRO A 285 -15.81 3.24 -12.56
C PRO A 285 -16.03 2.92 -11.09
N VAL A 286 -15.91 1.64 -10.69
CA VAL A 286 -16.09 1.25 -9.29
C VAL A 286 -14.90 1.69 -8.43
N ALA A 287 -13.68 1.65 -8.97
CA ALA A 287 -12.49 2.12 -8.28
C ALA A 287 -12.54 3.64 -8.06
N ASN A 288 -12.96 4.38 -9.10
CA ASN A 288 -13.10 5.82 -9.06
C ASN A 288 -14.21 6.25 -8.09
N LEU A 289 -15.32 5.49 -8.03
CA LEU A 289 -16.37 5.72 -7.04
C LEU A 289 -15.86 5.49 -5.61
N ALA A 290 -15.16 4.40 -5.35
CA ALA A 290 -14.60 4.10 -4.03
C ALA A 290 -13.58 5.16 -3.57
N ALA A 291 -12.73 5.64 -4.49
CA ALA A 291 -11.81 6.75 -4.21
C ALA A 291 -12.57 8.05 -3.90
N ARG A 292 -13.54 8.42 -4.75
CA ARG A 292 -14.31 9.67 -4.59
C ARG A 292 -15.09 9.71 -3.28
N GLU A 293 -15.76 8.61 -2.94
CA GLU A 293 -16.58 8.51 -1.74
C GLU A 293 -15.76 8.19 -0.48
N SER A 294 -14.47 7.84 -0.63
CA SER A 294 -13.59 7.41 0.47
C SER A 294 -14.20 6.30 1.34
N ARG A 295 -14.95 5.39 0.71
CA ARG A 295 -15.55 4.21 1.35
C ARG A 295 -15.49 3.00 0.43
N THR A 296 -15.58 1.82 1.03
CA THR A 296 -15.71 0.57 0.29
C THR A 296 -17.01 0.55 -0.52
N VAL A 297 -16.91 0.09 -1.75
CA VAL A 297 -18.03 -0.06 -2.70
C VAL A 297 -18.09 -1.53 -3.13
N ALA A 298 -19.24 -2.15 -2.90
CA ALA A 298 -19.53 -3.52 -3.27
C ALA A 298 -20.68 -3.55 -4.28
N ILE A 299 -20.37 -3.92 -5.52
CA ILE A 299 -21.32 -4.04 -6.62
C ILE A 299 -21.57 -5.52 -6.89
N ALA A 300 -22.80 -5.98 -6.68
CA ALA A 300 -23.21 -7.36 -6.94
C ALA A 300 -23.38 -7.66 -8.43
N ASP A 301 -23.87 -6.69 -9.20
CA ASP A 301 -23.92 -6.74 -10.67
C ASP A 301 -23.73 -5.34 -11.26
N VAL A 302 -22.69 -5.15 -12.07
CA VAL A 302 -22.37 -3.87 -12.72
C VAL A 302 -23.45 -3.45 -13.72
N LEU A 303 -24.23 -4.39 -14.26
CA LEU A 303 -25.32 -4.09 -15.19
C LEU A 303 -26.53 -3.42 -14.51
N ASP A 304 -26.75 -3.70 -13.23
CA ASP A 304 -27.89 -3.19 -12.45
C ASP A 304 -27.50 -2.00 -11.54
N ALA A 305 -26.21 -1.65 -11.50
CA ALA A 305 -25.65 -0.66 -10.59
C ALA A 305 -25.92 0.79 -11.02
N ARG A 306 -27.00 1.38 -10.50
CA ARG A 306 -27.38 2.78 -10.78
C ARG A 306 -26.34 3.81 -10.34
N GLU A 307 -25.57 3.50 -9.30
CA GLU A 307 -24.50 4.36 -8.79
C GLU A 307 -23.29 4.49 -9.74
N LEU A 308 -23.20 3.63 -10.75
CA LEU A 308 -22.19 3.70 -11.81
C LEU A 308 -22.69 4.47 -13.06
N ALA A 309 -23.87 5.09 -13.01
CA ALA A 309 -24.42 5.83 -14.16
C ALA A 309 -23.70 7.17 -14.43
N ASP A 310 -22.87 7.63 -13.50
CA ASP A 310 -22.08 8.85 -13.66
C ASP A 310 -20.89 8.61 -14.61
N ALA A 311 -20.95 9.21 -15.79
CA ALA A 311 -19.93 9.06 -16.84
C ALA A 311 -18.54 9.58 -16.41
N THR A 312 -18.44 10.42 -15.37
CA THR A 312 -17.15 10.89 -14.85
C THR A 312 -16.36 9.80 -14.13
N LEU A 313 -17.02 8.69 -13.77
CA LEU A 313 -16.37 7.54 -13.15
C LEU A 313 -15.70 6.63 -14.18
N GLY A 314 -16.16 6.63 -15.43
CA GLY A 314 -15.74 5.71 -16.50
C GLY A 314 -16.92 4.95 -17.11
N ASP A 315 -16.67 4.17 -18.16
CA ASP A 315 -17.74 3.41 -18.85
C ASP A 315 -17.87 1.99 -18.28
N VAL A 316 -19.05 1.66 -17.76
CA VAL A 316 -19.41 0.32 -17.28
C VAL A 316 -19.24 -0.73 -18.39
N ARG A 317 -19.38 -0.34 -19.67
CA ARG A 317 -19.19 -1.25 -20.80
C ARG A 317 -17.80 -1.87 -20.83
N GLU A 318 -16.76 -1.14 -20.43
CA GLU A 318 -15.39 -1.66 -20.36
C GLU A 318 -15.25 -2.82 -19.36
N LEU A 319 -15.97 -2.76 -18.23
CA LEU A 319 -16.01 -3.86 -17.27
C LEU A 319 -16.68 -5.09 -17.90
N THR A 320 -17.82 -4.90 -18.57
CA THR A 320 -18.57 -6.01 -19.19
C THR A 320 -17.84 -6.64 -20.38
N LEU A 321 -17.12 -5.84 -21.19
CA LEU A 321 -16.28 -6.34 -22.29
C LEU A 321 -15.15 -7.24 -21.78
N ARG A 322 -14.68 -6.98 -20.55
CA ARG A 322 -13.66 -7.78 -19.86
C ARG A 322 -14.25 -8.95 -19.07
N GLY A 323 -15.56 -9.20 -19.19
CA GLY A 323 -16.26 -10.30 -18.52
C GLY A 323 -16.45 -10.07 -17.02
N VAL A 324 -16.44 -8.83 -16.54
CA VAL A 324 -16.65 -8.48 -15.13
C VAL A 324 -18.13 -8.26 -14.87
N ARG A 325 -18.65 -8.90 -13.82
CA ARG A 325 -20.04 -8.78 -13.38
C ARG A 325 -20.19 -8.25 -11.97
N ALA A 326 -19.36 -8.69 -11.02
CA ALA A 326 -19.35 -8.14 -9.66
C ALA A 326 -17.99 -7.51 -9.34
N VAL A 327 -17.99 -6.42 -8.56
CA VAL A 327 -16.79 -5.67 -8.20
C VAL A 327 -16.81 -5.29 -6.72
N LEU A 328 -15.69 -5.46 -6.04
CA LEU A 328 -15.46 -4.93 -4.70
C LEU A 328 -14.24 -4.01 -4.76
N ALA A 329 -14.42 -2.75 -4.37
CA ALA A 329 -13.36 -1.75 -4.35
C ALA A 329 -13.26 -1.12 -2.96
N ALA A 330 -12.10 -1.24 -2.32
CA ALA A 330 -11.80 -0.63 -1.03
C ALA A 330 -10.73 0.46 -1.20
N PRO A 331 -11.00 1.69 -0.75
CA PRO A 331 -9.99 2.75 -0.79
C PRO A 331 -8.89 2.47 0.23
N ILE A 332 -7.65 2.74 -0.18
CA ILE A 332 -6.47 2.68 0.67
C ILE A 332 -6.28 4.09 1.23
N VAL A 333 -6.71 4.31 2.47
CA VAL A 333 -6.75 5.64 3.09
C VAL A 333 -5.65 5.74 4.15
N GLY A 334 -4.75 6.71 4.00
CA GLY A 334 -3.70 7.03 4.97
C GLY A 334 -3.70 8.52 5.27
N GLN A 335 -3.60 8.89 6.56
CA GLN A 335 -3.63 10.29 7.03
C GLN A 335 -4.74 11.15 6.38
N ASP A 336 -5.97 10.64 6.38
CA ASP A 336 -7.18 11.30 5.83
C ASP A 336 -7.17 11.62 4.33
N ARG A 337 -6.27 10.98 3.55
CA ARG A 337 -6.26 11.04 2.09
C ARG A 337 -6.31 9.65 1.47
N VAL A 338 -6.93 9.54 0.30
CA VAL A 338 -6.90 8.32 -0.51
C VAL A 338 -5.52 8.21 -1.16
N LEU A 339 -4.77 7.20 -0.76
CA LEU A 339 -3.47 6.83 -1.34
C LEU A 339 -3.63 5.94 -2.57
N GLY A 340 -4.77 5.25 -2.69
CA GLY A 340 -5.03 4.28 -3.75
C GLY A 340 -6.34 3.53 -3.55
N VAL A 341 -6.56 2.49 -4.36
CA VAL A 341 -7.74 1.62 -4.28
C VAL A 341 -7.33 0.17 -4.55
N LEU A 342 -7.77 -0.74 -3.69
CA LEU A 342 -7.69 -2.19 -3.87
C LEU A 342 -9.01 -2.67 -4.49
N VAL A 343 -8.94 -3.38 -5.61
CA VAL A 343 -10.12 -3.76 -6.39
C VAL A 343 -10.11 -5.24 -6.75
N LEU A 344 -11.25 -5.90 -6.60
CA LEU A 344 -11.50 -7.28 -6.99
C LEU A 344 -12.63 -7.36 -8.02
N HIS A 345 -12.46 -8.22 -9.02
CA HIS A 345 -13.49 -8.53 -10.00
C HIS A 345 -13.94 -10.00 -9.90
N ARG A 346 -15.23 -10.26 -10.11
CA ARG A 346 -15.80 -11.59 -10.36
C ARG A 346 -16.51 -11.60 -11.71
N ALA A 347 -16.48 -12.76 -12.38
CA ALA A 347 -17.14 -12.95 -13.68
C ALA A 347 -18.64 -13.26 -13.57
N GLU A 348 -19.08 -13.71 -12.40
CA GLU A 348 -20.49 -13.99 -12.10
C GLU A 348 -21.06 -12.91 -11.19
N PRO A 349 -22.35 -12.54 -11.35
CA PRO A 349 -23.02 -11.64 -10.43
C PRO A 349 -23.21 -12.31 -9.06
N GLY A 350 -23.16 -11.53 -7.99
CA GLY A 350 -23.39 -12.03 -6.64
C GLY A 350 -22.98 -11.05 -5.56
N ASP A 351 -23.67 -11.11 -4.42
CA ASP A 351 -23.39 -10.26 -3.28
C ASP A 351 -22.01 -10.55 -2.67
N TRP A 352 -21.33 -9.48 -2.25
CA TRP A 352 -20.12 -9.60 -1.43
C TRP A 352 -20.52 -9.78 0.03
N ARG A 353 -20.08 -10.89 0.63
CA ARG A 353 -20.46 -11.20 2.01
C ARG A 353 -19.71 -10.26 2.98
N THR A 354 -20.32 -9.97 4.14
CA THR A 354 -19.70 -9.12 5.18
C THR A 354 -18.26 -9.54 5.54
N PRO A 355 -17.93 -10.84 5.70
CA PRO A 355 -16.55 -11.25 5.96
C PRO A 355 -15.57 -10.96 4.82
N GLU A 356 -16.04 -10.98 3.56
CA GLU A 356 -15.22 -10.69 2.37
C GLU A 356 -14.90 -9.19 2.30
N ILE A 357 -15.91 -8.35 2.52
CA ILE A 357 -15.75 -6.89 2.61
C ILE A 357 -14.77 -6.54 3.73
N ALA A 358 -14.98 -7.09 4.94
CA ALA A 358 -14.12 -6.84 6.09
C ALA A 358 -12.66 -7.29 5.88
N LEU A 359 -12.44 -8.38 5.12
CA LEU A 359 -11.10 -8.82 4.73
C LEU A 359 -10.42 -7.77 3.84
N VAL A 360 -11.07 -7.36 2.75
CA VAL A 360 -10.50 -6.39 1.79
C VAL A 360 -10.24 -5.04 2.47
N GLU A 361 -11.14 -4.58 3.34
CA GLU A 361 -10.92 -3.38 4.15
C GLU A 361 -9.73 -3.51 5.10
N SER A 362 -9.54 -4.67 5.72
CA SER A 362 -8.39 -4.91 6.59
C SER A 362 -7.08 -4.88 5.80
N VAL A 363 -7.06 -5.50 4.62
CA VAL A 363 -5.90 -5.46 3.73
C VAL A 363 -5.62 -4.04 3.23
N ALA A 364 -6.67 -3.29 2.84
CA ALA A 364 -6.51 -1.89 2.42
C ALA A 364 -5.94 -1.01 3.54
N ARG A 365 -6.31 -1.25 4.81
CA ARG A 365 -5.70 -0.56 5.96
C ARG A 365 -4.23 -0.89 6.14
N GLU A 366 -3.84 -2.16 6.05
CA GLU A 366 -2.43 -2.55 6.14
C GLU A 366 -1.61 -1.98 4.97
N ALA A 367 -2.17 -1.98 3.76
CA ALA A 367 -1.56 -1.37 2.59
C ALA A 367 -1.37 0.14 2.75
N ALA A 368 -2.31 0.84 3.39
CA ALA A 368 -2.18 2.27 3.67
C ALA A 368 -0.99 2.57 4.59
N VAL A 369 -0.85 1.80 5.68
CA VAL A 369 0.29 1.92 6.61
C VAL A 369 1.61 1.68 5.87
N ALA A 370 1.68 0.67 5.01
CA ALA A 370 2.86 0.35 4.24
C ALA A 370 3.22 1.46 3.24
N LEU A 371 2.25 1.97 2.47
CA LEU A 371 2.45 3.05 1.50
C LEU A 371 2.90 4.35 2.17
N ASP A 372 2.28 4.76 3.28
CA ASP A 372 2.73 5.95 4.03
C ASP A 372 4.15 5.77 4.58
N THR A 373 4.48 4.58 5.10
CA THR A 373 5.83 4.28 5.61
C THR A 373 6.87 4.34 4.49
N SER A 374 6.57 3.73 3.34
CA SER A 374 7.47 3.75 2.17
C SER A 374 7.69 5.16 1.66
N ARG A 375 6.63 5.98 1.56
CA ARG A 375 6.73 7.39 1.19
C ARG A 375 7.62 8.18 2.14
N LEU A 376 7.40 8.05 3.46
CA LEU A 376 8.20 8.75 4.47
C LEU A 376 9.66 8.31 4.44
N LEU A 377 9.92 7.02 4.21
CA LEU A 377 11.27 6.51 4.08
C LEU A 377 11.97 7.05 2.83
N ARG A 378 11.32 7.00 1.67
CA ARG A 378 11.84 7.56 0.41
C ARG A 378 12.16 9.06 0.56
N GLU A 379 11.28 9.82 1.23
CA GLU A 379 11.53 11.24 1.51
C GLU A 379 12.73 11.45 2.46
N SER A 380 12.85 10.64 3.51
CA SER A 380 13.97 10.71 4.46
C SER A 380 15.30 10.36 3.79
N GLU A 381 15.33 9.33 2.95
CA GLU A 381 16.53 8.92 2.21
C GLU A 381 16.96 9.99 1.21
N ARG A 382 16.01 10.60 0.50
CA ARG A 382 16.28 11.74 -0.39
C ARG A 382 16.91 12.90 0.38
N ARG A 383 16.35 13.28 1.53
CA ARG A 383 16.91 14.36 2.38
C ARG A 383 18.29 14.02 2.92
N LEU A 384 18.55 12.76 3.27
CA LEU A 384 19.86 12.31 3.73
C LEU A 384 20.88 12.41 2.59
N ALA A 385 20.53 11.94 1.39
CA ALA A 385 21.39 12.04 0.21
C ALA A 385 21.71 13.50 -0.14
N GLU A 386 20.72 14.40 -0.06
CA GLU A 386 20.94 15.86 -0.21
C GLU A 386 21.94 16.39 0.82
N GLN A 387 21.79 16.02 2.09
CA GLN A 387 22.68 16.45 3.17
C GLN A 387 24.10 15.89 3.02
N GLU A 388 24.25 14.61 2.67
CA GLU A 388 25.54 13.97 2.43
C GLU A 388 26.28 14.62 1.26
N ALA A 389 25.58 14.89 0.16
CA ALA A 389 26.14 15.59 -0.99
C ALA A 389 26.63 17.00 -0.63
N LEU A 390 25.82 17.77 0.13
CA LEU A 390 26.23 19.10 0.60
C LEU A 390 27.42 19.05 1.58
N LEU A 391 27.48 18.06 2.46
CA LEU A 391 28.62 17.88 3.38
C LEU A 391 29.90 17.51 2.62
N LYS A 392 29.82 16.59 1.65
CA LYS A 392 30.95 16.17 0.81
C LYS A 392 31.47 17.33 -0.05
N ALA A 393 30.55 18.11 -0.62
CA ALA A 393 30.85 19.35 -1.32
C ALA A 393 31.49 20.40 -0.40
N GLY A 394 30.99 20.56 0.83
CA GLY A 394 31.55 21.43 1.85
C GLY A 394 32.97 21.02 2.30
N GLN A 395 33.24 19.73 2.42
CA GLN A 395 34.59 19.23 2.75
C GLN A 395 35.59 19.49 1.62
N ALA A 396 35.18 19.38 0.35
CA ALA A 396 36.03 19.68 -0.79
C ALA A 396 36.58 21.12 -0.73
N LEU A 397 35.80 22.08 -0.23
CA LEU A 397 36.23 23.47 -0.02
C LEU A 397 37.37 23.63 0.99
N THR A 398 37.49 22.71 1.95
CA THR A 398 38.48 22.79 3.03
C THR A 398 39.77 22.04 2.72
N SER A 399 39.75 21.12 1.74
CA SER A 399 40.86 20.22 1.46
C SER A 399 41.82 20.69 0.37
N ASP A 400 41.38 21.56 -0.54
CA ASP A 400 42.19 22.01 -1.69
C ASP A 400 42.07 23.54 -1.84
N LEU A 401 43.21 24.23 -1.93
CA LEU A 401 43.25 25.68 -2.14
C LEU A 401 43.09 26.07 -3.62
N ARG A 402 43.10 25.07 -4.52
CA ARG A 402 43.03 25.28 -5.96
C ARG A 402 41.58 25.22 -6.43
N PHE A 403 41.10 26.34 -6.98
CA PHE A 403 39.74 26.48 -7.48
C PHE A 403 39.31 25.34 -8.40
N ASP A 404 40.12 25.00 -9.40
CA ASP A 404 39.75 24.03 -10.43
C ASP A 404 39.46 22.63 -9.84
N ALA A 405 40.28 22.18 -8.88
CA ALA A 405 40.09 20.88 -8.22
C ALA A 405 38.81 20.82 -7.36
N VAL A 406 38.43 21.95 -6.76
CA VAL A 406 37.19 22.04 -5.99
C VAL A 406 35.97 22.02 -6.92
N ILE A 407 36.01 22.79 -8.01
CA ILE A 407 34.91 22.86 -8.98
C ILE A 407 34.69 21.51 -9.67
N GLU A 408 35.76 20.81 -10.08
CA GLU A 408 35.65 19.48 -10.68
C GLU A 408 34.84 18.53 -9.79
N ARG A 409 35.12 18.53 -8.48
CA ARG A 409 34.38 17.72 -7.49
C ARG A 409 32.95 18.20 -7.32
N LEU A 410 32.70 19.51 -7.29
CA LEU A 410 31.34 20.05 -7.17
C LEU A 410 30.46 19.65 -8.37
N VAL A 411 31.01 19.74 -9.59
CA VAL A 411 30.34 19.33 -10.82
C VAL A 411 30.03 17.83 -10.81
N GLU A 412 30.95 17.00 -10.30
CA GLU A 412 30.74 15.56 -10.13
C GLU A 412 29.61 15.22 -9.16
N GLU A 413 29.64 15.77 -7.95
CA GLU A 413 28.60 15.53 -6.94
C GLU A 413 27.24 16.07 -7.38
N LEU A 414 27.20 17.26 -7.99
CA LEU A 414 25.97 17.89 -8.45
C LEU A 414 25.32 17.04 -9.56
N ARG A 415 26.09 16.64 -10.58
CA ARG A 415 25.59 15.80 -11.67
C ARG A 415 24.95 14.51 -11.15
N ALA A 416 25.60 13.87 -10.18
CA ALA A 416 25.08 12.64 -9.57
C ALA A 416 23.81 12.90 -8.75
N LEU A 417 23.76 13.98 -7.97
CA LEU A 417 22.65 14.29 -7.08
C LEU A 417 21.35 14.59 -7.83
N VAL A 418 21.41 15.39 -8.90
CA VAL A 418 20.23 15.67 -9.75
C VAL A 418 20.05 14.64 -10.87
N ASN A 419 20.95 13.65 -10.96
CA ASN A 419 21.02 12.65 -12.02
C ASN A 419 20.85 13.30 -13.41
N ALA A 420 21.78 14.21 -13.70
CA ALA A 420 21.92 14.92 -14.97
C ALA A 420 22.87 14.16 -15.91
N ASP A 421 22.74 14.40 -17.21
CA ASP A 421 23.61 13.80 -18.23
C ASP A 421 24.99 14.47 -18.24
N ALA A 422 25.01 15.79 -18.10
CA ALA A 422 26.22 16.59 -18.01
C ALA A 422 26.12 17.69 -16.94
N ALA A 423 27.29 18.19 -16.53
CA ALA A 423 27.42 19.34 -15.64
C ALA A 423 28.68 20.13 -16.00
N ASP A 424 28.67 21.43 -15.73
CA ASP A 424 29.76 22.33 -16.08
C ASP A 424 29.87 23.51 -15.12
N CYS A 425 31.00 24.23 -15.21
CA CYS A 425 31.21 25.48 -14.52
C CYS A 425 31.92 26.48 -15.42
N TRP A 426 31.33 27.66 -15.54
CA TRP A 426 31.82 28.79 -16.31
C TRP A 426 32.20 29.94 -15.39
N THR A 427 33.29 30.65 -15.68
CA THR A 427 33.72 31.85 -14.91
C THR A 427 33.83 33.06 -15.80
N LEU A 428 33.43 34.22 -15.30
CA LEU A 428 33.46 35.49 -16.02
C LEU A 428 34.90 35.98 -16.15
N LEU A 429 35.30 36.32 -17.38
CA LEU A 429 36.57 36.96 -17.64
C LEU A 429 36.53 38.47 -17.31
N PRO A 430 37.69 39.10 -17.06
CA PRO A 430 37.77 40.55 -16.84
C PRO A 430 37.06 41.32 -17.97
N GLY A 431 36.18 42.24 -17.58
CA GLY A 431 35.34 43.02 -18.49
C GLY A 431 33.92 42.46 -18.69
N GLY A 432 33.62 41.26 -18.18
CA GLY A 432 32.25 40.75 -17.99
C GLY A 432 31.48 40.40 -19.27
N LYS A 433 32.16 40.32 -20.42
CA LYS A 433 31.54 40.04 -21.73
C LYS A 433 31.68 38.59 -22.18
N GLU A 434 32.64 37.88 -21.62
CA GLU A 434 32.96 36.51 -21.99
C GLU A 434 33.13 35.66 -20.75
N LEU A 435 32.80 34.38 -20.90
CA LEU A 435 33.00 33.34 -19.91
C LEU A 435 34.08 32.39 -20.39
N VAL A 436 34.80 31.77 -19.45
CA VAL A 436 35.70 30.66 -19.71
C VAL A 436 35.25 29.43 -18.95
N CYS A 437 35.18 28.29 -19.63
CA CYS A 437 34.85 27.02 -19.01
C CYS A 437 36.00 26.55 -18.11
N ARG A 438 35.69 26.20 -16.86
CA ARG A 438 36.67 25.77 -15.86
C ARG A 438 36.61 24.27 -15.59
N ALA A 439 35.42 23.70 -15.65
CA ALA A 439 35.22 22.26 -15.46
C ALA A 439 34.02 21.79 -16.26
N VAL A 440 34.07 20.53 -16.67
CA VAL A 440 32.95 19.82 -17.29
C VAL A 440 32.94 18.35 -16.85
N LEU A 441 31.76 17.75 -16.83
CA LEU A 441 31.55 16.32 -16.70
C LEU A 441 30.38 15.89 -17.60
N GLY A 442 30.52 14.79 -18.33
CA GLY A 442 29.52 14.38 -19.33
C GLY A 442 29.57 15.17 -20.65
N LEU A 443 30.54 16.08 -20.78
CA LEU A 443 30.87 16.86 -21.98
C LEU A 443 32.33 16.60 -22.38
N PRO A 444 32.74 16.88 -23.64
CA PRO A 444 34.13 16.71 -24.07
C PRO A 444 35.10 17.60 -23.29
N GLU A 445 36.25 17.06 -22.86
CA GLU A 445 37.31 17.83 -22.17
C GLU A 445 37.81 19.05 -22.98
N SER A 446 37.66 19.03 -24.31
CA SER A 446 37.97 20.16 -25.19
C SER A 446 37.12 21.41 -24.93
N GLN A 447 36.10 21.32 -24.06
CA GLN A 447 35.37 22.48 -23.57
C GLN A 447 36.16 23.27 -22.51
N ILE A 448 37.05 22.63 -21.73
CA ILE A 448 37.83 23.33 -20.69
C ILE A 448 38.73 24.40 -21.34
N GLY A 449 38.67 25.62 -20.83
CA GLY A 449 39.38 26.78 -21.39
C GLY A 449 38.69 27.44 -22.59
N ARG A 450 37.59 26.89 -23.12
CA ARG A 450 36.79 27.52 -24.18
C ARG A 450 36.20 28.83 -23.67
N ARG A 451 36.19 29.84 -24.56
CA ARG A 451 35.55 31.13 -24.33
C ARG A 451 34.23 31.25 -25.09
N ILE A 452 33.21 31.76 -24.41
CA ILE A 452 31.88 32.03 -24.99
C ILE A 452 31.41 33.44 -24.58
N PRO A 453 30.59 34.12 -25.38
CA PRO A 453 29.96 35.37 -24.95
C PRO A 453 28.92 35.12 -23.85
N VAL A 454 28.63 36.15 -23.06
CA VAL A 454 27.56 36.13 -22.04
C VAL A 454 26.20 36.33 -22.71
N GLU A 455 25.61 35.23 -23.19
CA GLU A 455 24.32 35.20 -23.89
C GLU A 455 23.49 33.98 -23.44
N GLY A 456 22.25 33.86 -23.89
CA GLY A 456 21.42 32.68 -23.66
C GLY A 456 21.02 32.46 -22.20
N THR A 457 20.91 31.19 -21.78
CA THR A 457 20.49 30.77 -20.43
C THR A 457 21.50 31.24 -19.38
N ILE A 458 22.78 31.05 -19.66
CA ILE A 458 23.87 31.49 -18.79
C ILE A 458 23.83 33.00 -18.58
N GLY A 459 23.60 33.77 -19.67
CA GLY A 459 23.45 35.22 -19.61
C GLY A 459 22.24 35.66 -18.78
N GLU A 460 21.12 34.95 -18.87
CA GLU A 460 19.94 35.22 -18.05
C GLU A 460 20.18 34.96 -16.56
N ALA A 461 20.85 33.85 -16.22
CA ALA A 461 21.23 33.55 -14.84
C ALA A 461 22.13 34.64 -14.24
N ILE A 462 23.08 35.16 -15.04
CA ILE A 462 23.95 36.28 -14.65
C ILE A 462 23.14 37.58 -14.48
N ALA A 463 22.26 37.90 -15.44
CA ALA A 463 21.49 39.15 -15.43
C ALA A 463 20.45 39.21 -14.31
N THR A 464 19.80 38.09 -14.03
CA THR A 464 18.78 37.98 -12.97
C THR A 464 19.39 37.77 -11.59
N GLY A 465 20.61 37.22 -11.53
CA GLY A 465 21.24 36.79 -10.28
C GLY A 465 20.48 35.65 -9.61
N LYS A 466 19.71 34.86 -10.36
CA LYS A 466 18.91 33.74 -9.85
C LYS A 466 19.16 32.47 -10.65
N PRO A 467 18.94 31.29 -10.05
CA PRO A 467 18.89 30.03 -10.79
C PRO A 467 17.81 30.07 -11.89
N VAL A 468 18.14 29.58 -13.08
CA VAL A 468 17.26 29.52 -14.25
C VAL A 468 17.13 28.07 -14.69
N LEU A 469 15.90 27.59 -14.87
CA LEU A 469 15.58 26.31 -15.51
C LEU A 469 15.04 26.60 -16.91
N ARG A 470 15.60 25.92 -17.93
CA ARG A 470 15.16 26.00 -19.32
C ARG A 470 14.78 24.62 -19.87
N PRO A 471 13.49 24.23 -19.79
CA PRO A 471 13.02 22.90 -20.22
C PRO A 471 13.10 22.64 -21.72
N ASP A 472 13.15 23.70 -22.52
CA ASP A 472 13.15 23.69 -23.98
C ASP A 472 14.46 24.22 -24.58
N PHE A 473 15.57 24.07 -23.83
CA PHE A 473 16.90 24.55 -24.16
C PHE A 473 17.29 24.28 -25.62
N GLY A 474 17.14 23.04 -26.09
CA GLY A 474 17.50 22.66 -27.46
C GLY A 474 16.73 23.44 -28.54
N ALA A 475 15.51 23.90 -28.25
CA ALA A 475 14.70 24.68 -29.18
C ALA A 475 14.94 26.19 -29.06
N THR A 476 15.16 26.69 -27.84
CA THR A 476 15.25 28.14 -27.56
C THR A 476 16.66 28.71 -27.69
N GLU A 477 17.68 27.89 -27.44
CA GLU A 477 19.08 28.34 -27.38
C GLU A 477 19.76 28.14 -28.73
N GLN A 478 19.56 29.09 -29.67
CA GLN A 478 20.06 28.99 -31.04
C GLN A 478 20.86 30.25 -31.45
N PRO A 479 22.19 30.15 -31.64
CA PRO A 479 23.01 28.94 -31.51
C PRO A 479 23.25 28.54 -30.03
N PRO A 480 23.49 27.24 -29.75
CA PRO A 480 23.91 26.81 -28.41
C PRO A 480 25.34 27.29 -28.08
N PRO A 481 25.75 27.29 -26.79
CA PRO A 481 27.06 27.79 -26.35
C PRO A 481 28.24 27.15 -27.09
N SER A 482 28.12 25.87 -27.41
CA SER A 482 28.99 25.18 -28.36
C SER A 482 28.24 24.01 -29.01
N GLY A 483 28.79 23.45 -30.09
CA GLY A 483 28.19 22.28 -30.75
C GLY A 483 28.05 21.05 -29.84
N ALA A 484 28.78 20.98 -28.72
CA ALA A 484 28.63 19.91 -27.74
C ALA A 484 27.32 19.98 -26.94
N TYR A 485 26.68 21.16 -26.87
CA TYR A 485 25.45 21.38 -26.12
C TYR A 485 24.18 21.18 -26.98
N ALA A 486 24.33 21.01 -28.29
CA ALA A 486 23.20 20.96 -29.23
C ALA A 486 22.26 19.75 -29.02
N ALA A 487 22.71 18.72 -28.29
CA ALA A 487 21.94 17.51 -28.04
C ALA A 487 21.07 17.58 -26.77
N PHE A 488 21.27 18.58 -25.91
CA PHE A 488 20.52 18.67 -24.65
C PHE A 488 19.13 19.27 -24.87
N ALA A 489 18.14 18.67 -24.23
CA ALA A 489 16.76 19.14 -24.25
C ALA A 489 16.55 20.22 -23.19
N GLU A 490 17.15 20.08 -22.02
CA GLU A 490 16.90 20.91 -20.85
C GLU A 490 18.20 21.27 -20.10
N VAL A 491 18.25 22.47 -19.50
CA VAL A 491 19.39 23.00 -18.73
C VAL A 491 18.95 23.72 -17.46
N MET A 492 19.71 23.59 -16.38
CA MET A 492 19.68 24.51 -15.23
C MET A 492 21.01 25.22 -15.05
N ASP A 493 20.94 26.54 -14.85
CA ASP A 493 22.09 27.40 -14.59
C ASP A 493 21.89 28.15 -13.28
N ALA A 494 22.91 28.17 -12.41
CA ALA A 494 22.91 28.96 -11.19
C ALA A 494 24.15 29.88 -11.09
N PRO A 495 23.95 31.18 -10.78
CA PRO A 495 25.05 32.12 -10.67
C PRO A 495 25.93 31.85 -9.44
N ILE A 496 27.24 31.96 -9.64
CA ILE A 496 28.27 31.90 -8.61
C ILE A 496 28.65 33.33 -8.25
N PHE A 497 28.61 33.69 -6.97
CA PHE A 497 28.85 35.05 -6.48
C PHE A 497 30.21 35.20 -5.80
N SER A 498 30.87 36.34 -6.00
CA SER A 498 31.97 36.80 -5.15
C SER A 498 31.77 38.27 -4.83
N LEU A 499 31.86 38.65 -3.54
CA LEU A 499 31.71 40.03 -3.06
C LEU A 499 30.43 40.75 -3.54
N GLY A 500 29.33 40.02 -3.74
CA GLY A 500 28.05 40.57 -4.18
C GLY A 500 27.89 40.72 -5.70
N GLU A 501 28.88 40.29 -6.49
CA GLU A 501 28.85 40.27 -7.95
C GLU A 501 28.83 38.83 -8.47
N VAL A 502 28.14 38.59 -9.58
CA VAL A 502 28.22 37.30 -10.28
C VAL A 502 29.60 37.18 -10.91
N ARG A 503 30.31 36.10 -10.60
CA ARG A 503 31.66 35.77 -11.13
C ARG A 503 31.70 34.49 -11.95
N GLY A 504 30.62 33.74 -11.98
CA GLY A 504 30.51 32.54 -12.80
C GLY A 504 29.11 31.98 -12.79
N VAL A 505 28.94 30.84 -13.43
CA VAL A 505 27.69 30.08 -13.50
C VAL A 505 28.04 28.59 -13.38
N LEU A 506 27.26 27.88 -12.58
CA LEU A 506 27.30 26.43 -12.46
C LEU A 506 26.10 25.87 -13.23
N GLY A 507 26.33 24.92 -14.13
CA GLY A 507 25.32 24.38 -15.05
C GLY A 507 25.15 22.87 -14.95
N VAL A 508 23.94 22.39 -15.23
CA VAL A 508 23.64 20.97 -15.49
C VAL A 508 22.71 20.83 -16.69
N CYS A 509 22.89 19.75 -17.46
CA CYS A 509 22.15 19.51 -18.70
C CYS A 509 21.52 18.11 -18.69
N SER A 510 20.35 17.98 -19.32
CA SER A 510 19.74 16.68 -19.63
C SER A 510 19.40 16.54 -21.11
N LEU A 511 19.59 15.32 -21.62
CA LEU A 511 19.21 14.89 -22.96
C LEU A 511 17.68 14.69 -23.08
N GLU A 512 17.00 14.43 -21.97
CA GLU A 512 15.56 14.21 -21.90
C GLU A 512 14.86 15.46 -21.34
N PRO A 513 13.70 15.88 -21.91
CA PRO A 513 12.94 16.99 -21.37
C PRO A 513 12.20 16.60 -20.08
N GLY A 514 12.01 17.56 -19.17
CA GLY A 514 11.23 17.37 -17.93
C GLY A 514 11.98 16.54 -16.88
N ARG A 515 13.31 16.53 -16.95
CA ARG A 515 14.19 15.84 -16.00
C ARG A 515 14.31 16.62 -14.70
N PHE A 516 14.33 17.95 -14.77
CA PHE A 516 14.55 18.82 -13.62
C PHE A 516 13.26 19.43 -13.10
N GLU A 517 13.16 19.55 -11.78
CA GLU A 517 12.03 20.13 -11.07
C GLU A 517 12.44 21.40 -10.31
N ALA A 518 11.45 22.17 -9.85
CA ALA A 518 11.68 23.38 -9.06
C ALA A 518 12.44 23.12 -7.73
N SER A 519 12.42 21.88 -7.22
CA SER A 519 13.25 21.48 -6.09
C SER A 519 14.73 21.46 -6.42
N ASP A 520 15.10 21.12 -7.65
CA ASP A 520 16.48 20.96 -8.08
C ASP A 520 17.18 22.32 -8.23
N LEU A 521 16.43 23.37 -8.55
CA LEU A 521 16.92 24.76 -8.54
C LEU A 521 17.53 25.16 -7.19
N ARG A 522 16.96 24.70 -6.08
CA ARG A 522 17.52 24.97 -4.74
C ARG A 522 18.82 24.22 -4.49
N LEU A 523 18.97 23.02 -5.06
CA LEU A 523 20.18 22.23 -4.93
C LEU A 523 21.32 22.86 -5.72
N ILE A 524 21.11 23.21 -6.99
CA ILE A 524 22.14 23.87 -7.80
C ILE A 524 22.53 25.24 -7.22
N GLU A 525 21.58 25.99 -6.64
CA GLU A 525 21.88 27.25 -5.93
C GLU A 525 22.80 27.03 -4.71
N ALA A 526 22.56 25.97 -3.93
CA ALA A 526 23.43 25.62 -2.81
C ALA A 526 24.83 25.23 -3.29
N PHE A 527 24.94 24.47 -4.37
CA PHE A 527 26.23 24.12 -4.97
C PHE A 527 26.96 25.33 -5.56
N ALA A 528 26.25 26.25 -6.22
CA ALA A 528 26.82 27.51 -6.69
C ALA A 528 27.30 28.39 -5.52
N SER A 529 26.62 28.35 -4.37
CA SER A 529 27.06 28.99 -3.13
C SER A 529 28.35 28.36 -2.57
N LEU A 530 28.54 27.05 -2.72
CA LEU A 530 29.80 26.39 -2.37
C LEU A 530 30.92 26.77 -3.35
N ALA A 531 30.64 26.78 -4.66
CA ALA A 531 31.58 27.25 -5.68
C ALA A 531 32.01 28.71 -5.44
N SER A 532 31.10 29.54 -4.93
CA SER A 532 31.36 30.93 -4.53
C SER A 532 32.42 31.04 -3.44
N ILE A 533 32.41 30.12 -2.47
CA ILE A 533 33.42 30.05 -1.41
C ILE A 533 34.76 29.60 -1.98
N ALA A 534 34.76 28.59 -2.87
CA ALA A 534 35.97 28.10 -3.52
C ALA A 534 36.66 29.23 -4.32
N LEU A 535 35.86 29.98 -5.08
CA LEU A 535 36.35 31.10 -5.89
C LEU A 535 36.97 32.18 -5.00
N ARG A 536 36.28 32.57 -3.93
CA ARG A 536 36.80 33.57 -2.97
C ARG A 536 38.10 33.13 -2.33
N ASN A 537 38.24 31.86 -1.97
CA ASN A 537 39.47 31.33 -1.39
C ASN A 537 40.63 31.38 -2.38
N ALA A 538 40.37 31.03 -3.64
CA ALA A 538 41.38 31.10 -4.69
C ALA A 538 41.78 32.54 -5.03
N GLU A 539 40.82 33.45 -5.17
CA GLU A 539 41.07 34.89 -5.38
C GLU A 539 41.93 35.48 -4.24
N ALA A 540 41.59 35.15 -2.98
CA ALA A 540 42.35 35.60 -1.82
C ALA A 540 43.77 35.02 -1.79
N TYR A 541 43.95 33.75 -2.16
CA TYR A 541 45.25 33.09 -2.23
C TYR A 541 46.13 33.67 -3.34
N GLU A 542 45.57 33.92 -4.52
CA GLU A 542 46.27 34.56 -5.64
C GLU A 542 46.72 35.96 -5.27
N GLU A 543 45.86 36.76 -4.65
CA GLU A 543 46.17 38.11 -4.19
C GLU A 543 47.29 38.10 -3.13
N SER A 544 47.22 37.21 -2.14
CA SER A 544 48.28 37.05 -1.14
C SER A 544 49.62 36.65 -1.78
N THR A 545 49.57 35.75 -2.78
CA THR A 545 50.77 35.30 -3.51
C THR A 545 51.35 36.43 -4.35
N ARG A 546 50.50 37.25 -4.99
CA ARG A 546 50.89 38.43 -5.75
C ARG A 546 51.55 39.47 -4.85
N GLN A 547 50.95 39.78 -3.69
CA GLN A 547 51.54 40.72 -2.72
C GLN A 547 52.91 40.25 -2.25
N THR A 548 53.04 38.97 -1.85
CA THR A 548 54.31 38.39 -1.43
C THR A 548 55.38 38.48 -2.53
N ARG A 549 55.00 38.26 -3.80
CA ARG A 549 55.89 38.38 -4.95
C ARG A 549 56.38 39.81 -5.15
N VAL A 550 55.47 40.78 -5.05
CA VAL A 550 55.77 42.21 -5.16
C VAL A 550 56.70 42.65 -4.02
N GLU A 551 56.42 42.27 -2.77
CA GLU A 551 57.29 42.57 -1.62
C GLU A 551 58.69 41.98 -1.77
N ARG A 552 58.79 40.69 -2.18
CA ARG A 552 60.09 40.06 -2.48
C ARG A 552 60.84 40.80 -3.57
N GLY A 553 60.12 41.27 -4.59
CA GLY A 553 60.66 42.13 -5.65
C GLY A 553 61.30 43.40 -5.10
N PHE A 554 60.56 44.15 -4.27
CA PHE A 554 61.07 45.37 -3.64
C PHE A 554 62.29 45.13 -2.76
N TYR A 555 62.28 44.07 -1.93
CA TYR A 555 63.46 43.71 -1.13
C TYR A 555 64.68 43.38 -2.00
N ARG A 556 64.48 42.65 -3.11
CA ARG A 556 65.56 42.31 -4.05
C ARG A 556 66.12 43.52 -4.79
N ILE A 557 65.25 44.46 -5.20
CA ILE A 557 65.68 45.74 -5.77
C ILE A 557 66.51 46.53 -4.74
N ALA A 558 66.03 46.64 -3.50
CA ALA A 558 66.73 47.36 -2.44
C ALA A 558 68.08 46.72 -2.07
N SER A 559 68.19 45.39 -2.08
CA SER A 559 69.46 44.69 -1.82
C SER A 559 70.48 44.92 -2.93
N VAL A 560 70.07 44.82 -4.20
CA VAL A 560 70.93 45.10 -5.37
C VAL A 560 71.45 46.54 -5.34
N LEU A 561 70.59 47.51 -5.01
CA LEU A 561 70.99 48.91 -4.87
C LEU A 561 72.00 49.16 -3.73
N SER A 562 72.13 48.22 -2.79
CA SER A 562 73.03 48.32 -1.64
C SER A 562 74.37 47.59 -1.86
N GLU A 563 74.52 46.85 -2.96
CA GLU A 563 75.76 46.15 -3.33
C GLU A 563 76.71 47.08 -4.10
N PRO A 564 78.04 46.94 -3.96
CA PRO A 564 79.00 47.72 -4.72
C PRO A 564 79.13 47.16 -6.15
N LEU A 565 78.08 47.34 -6.95
CA LEU A 565 78.00 46.99 -8.37
C LEU A 565 78.32 48.21 -9.25
N SER A 566 78.65 47.98 -10.52
CA SER A 566 78.70 49.08 -11.49
C SER A 566 77.30 49.64 -11.75
N GLU A 567 77.22 50.88 -12.23
CA GLU A 567 75.93 51.55 -12.52
C GLU A 567 75.08 50.72 -13.51
N GLN A 568 75.71 50.12 -14.53
CA GLN A 568 75.03 49.31 -15.54
C GLN A 568 74.44 48.02 -14.93
N GLU A 569 75.22 47.29 -14.15
CA GLU A 569 74.79 46.05 -13.49
C GLU A 569 73.65 46.30 -12.50
N THR A 570 73.68 47.44 -11.82
CA THR A 570 72.61 47.87 -10.92
C THR A 570 71.30 48.08 -11.69
N LEU A 571 71.34 48.82 -12.81
CA LEU A 571 70.16 49.11 -13.62
C LEU A 571 69.56 47.85 -14.25
N ASP A 572 70.40 46.95 -14.77
CA ASP A 572 69.96 45.67 -15.34
C ASP A 572 69.30 44.78 -14.28
N ALA A 573 69.89 44.71 -13.09
CA ALA A 573 69.34 43.94 -11.98
C ALA A 573 68.02 44.53 -11.44
N VAL A 574 67.86 45.86 -11.44
CA VAL A 574 66.57 46.52 -11.11
C VAL A 574 65.50 46.21 -12.16
N ALA A 575 65.84 46.30 -13.46
CA ALA A 575 64.91 45.96 -14.54
C ALA A 575 64.45 44.51 -14.42
N GLN A 576 65.40 43.57 -14.25
CA GLN A 576 65.10 42.15 -14.10
C GLN A 576 64.23 41.87 -12.86
N ALA A 577 64.58 42.47 -11.72
CA ALA A 577 63.80 42.30 -10.50
C ALA A 577 62.38 42.89 -10.61
N ALA A 578 62.20 44.02 -11.31
CA ALA A 578 60.89 44.61 -11.57
C ALA A 578 60.05 43.75 -12.51
N ALA A 579 60.64 43.20 -13.58
CA ALA A 579 59.97 42.29 -14.51
C ALA A 579 59.49 41.02 -13.76
N GLU A 580 60.37 40.39 -12.97
CA GLU A 580 60.04 39.20 -12.19
C GLU A 580 58.97 39.48 -11.11
N ALA A 581 59.04 40.62 -10.43
CA ALA A 581 58.11 40.99 -9.37
C ALA A 581 56.70 41.28 -9.89
N LEU A 582 56.60 41.92 -11.06
CA LEU A 582 55.34 42.33 -11.68
C LEU A 582 54.80 41.29 -12.67
N GLY A 583 55.57 40.23 -12.96
CA GLY A 583 55.19 39.19 -13.91
C GLY A 583 55.16 39.68 -15.37
N GLY A 584 56.01 40.66 -15.71
CA GLY A 584 56.14 41.17 -17.07
C GLY A 584 57.20 40.40 -17.87
N ASP A 585 56.98 40.24 -19.17
CA ASP A 585 57.92 39.54 -20.07
C ASP A 585 59.22 40.33 -20.30
N SER A 586 59.21 41.64 -20.06
CA SER A 586 60.39 42.51 -20.14
C SER A 586 60.22 43.76 -19.28
N ALA A 587 61.34 44.37 -18.90
CA ALA A 587 61.37 45.68 -18.26
C ALA A 587 62.62 46.45 -18.71
N ALA A 588 62.55 47.77 -18.67
CA ALA A 588 63.68 48.65 -18.99
C ALA A 588 63.73 49.81 -17.99
N VAL A 589 64.93 50.23 -17.61
CA VAL A 589 65.14 51.43 -16.81
C VAL A 589 65.51 52.58 -17.75
N LEU A 590 64.67 53.61 -17.80
CA LEU A 590 64.90 54.79 -18.62
C LEU A 590 65.64 55.86 -17.80
N ARG A 591 66.78 56.32 -18.31
CA ARG A 591 67.51 57.46 -17.75
C ARG A 591 67.12 58.73 -18.48
N ALA A 592 66.77 59.77 -17.74
CA ALA A 592 66.66 61.11 -18.31
C ALA A 592 68.06 61.62 -18.69
N TRP A 593 68.20 62.19 -19.89
CA TRP A 593 69.41 62.88 -20.34
C TRP A 593 69.06 64.35 -20.61
N GLY A 594 69.54 65.27 -19.75
CA GLY A 594 69.40 66.73 -19.89
C GLY A 594 69.03 67.44 -18.57
N GLU A 595 69.63 68.61 -18.32
CA GLU A 595 69.36 69.49 -17.17
C GLU A 595 68.06 70.32 -17.31
N GLU A 596 66.92 69.71 -17.62
CA GLU A 596 65.62 70.37 -17.39
C GLU A 596 64.59 69.33 -16.90
N LEU A 597 64.45 69.28 -15.56
CA LEU A 597 63.36 68.65 -14.82
C LEU A 597 62.45 69.74 -14.25
#